data_AF-A0A372QL99-F1
#
_entry.id   AF-A0A372QL99-F1
#
_cell.length_a   1.000
_cell.length_b   1.000
_cell.length_c   1.000
_cell.angle_alpha   90.00
_cell.angle_beta   90.00
_cell.angle_gamma   90.00
#
_symmetry.space_group_name_H-M   'P 1'
#
loop_
_entity.id
_entity.type
_entity.pdbx_description
1 polymer ?
#
loop_
_entity_poly.entity_id
_entity_poly.type
_entity_poly.pdbx_seq_one_letter_code
_entity_poly.pdbx_strand_id
1 'polypeptide(L)'
;MCVSLLKTQQALQQGETPTLPREIFEIIDSSTFWDQITLINKIFDPYCKLLNLLQCDKARLFQVVHSMNYLVQFWLNYSDDTLAKRIIG
;
A
#
# COMPACT_ATOMS: atom_id res chain seq x y z
N MET A 1 -14.57 -6.09 -10.95
CA MET A 1 -13.97 -7.43 -10.90
C MET A 1 -13.37 -7.73 -12.26
N CYS A 2 -12.11 -8.16 -12.34
CA CYS A 2 -11.40 -8.35 -13.61
C CYS A 2 -11.95 -9.56 -14.39
N VAL A 3 -12.12 -9.44 -15.71
CA VAL A 3 -12.70 -10.53 -16.56
C VAL A 3 -11.89 -11.83 -16.45
N SER A 4 -10.57 -11.72 -16.27
CA SER A 4 -9.68 -12.87 -16.07
C SER A 4 -9.99 -13.63 -14.77
N LEU A 5 -10.34 -12.92 -13.69
CA LEU A 5 -10.68 -13.54 -12.40
C LEU A 5 -12.01 -14.30 -12.46
N LEU A 6 -13.00 -13.75 -13.18
CA LEU A 6 -14.28 -14.42 -13.44
C LEU A 6 -14.10 -15.72 -14.22
N LYS A 7 -13.23 -15.73 -15.24
CA LYS A 7 -12.92 -16.93 -16.02
C LYS A 7 -12.20 -17.99 -15.18
N THR A 8 -11.28 -17.58 -14.31
CA THR A 8 -10.60 -18.49 -13.38
C THR A 8 -11.56 -19.08 -12.34
N GLN A 9 -12.52 -18.31 -11.81
CA GLN A 9 -13.58 -18.84 -10.94
C GLN A 9 -14.44 -19.88 -11.64
N GLN A 10 -14.82 -19.63 -12.89
CA GLN A 10 -15.64 -20.56 -13.66
C GLN A 10 -14.91 -21.87 -13.95
N ALA A 11 -13.63 -21.82 -14.33
CA ALA A 11 -12.80 -23.00 -14.54
C ALA A 11 -12.66 -23.86 -13.26
N LEU A 12 -12.45 -23.22 -12.10
CA LEU A 12 -12.40 -23.90 -10.80
C LEU A 12 -13.72 -24.60 -10.45
N GLN A 13 -14.87 -23.99 -10.74
CA GLN A 13 -16.19 -24.61 -10.49
C GLN A 13 -16.48 -25.78 -11.43
N GLN A 14 -15.85 -25.82 -12.62
CA GLN A 14 -16.03 -26.88 -13.61
C GLN A 14 -14.98 -28.00 -13.51
N GLY A 15 -14.04 -27.90 -12.56
CA GLY A 15 -12.96 -28.89 -12.39
C GLY A 15 -11.87 -28.80 -13.47
N GLU A 16 -11.85 -27.72 -14.24
CA GLU A 16 -10.82 -27.45 -15.24
C GLU A 16 -9.56 -26.88 -14.56
N THR A 17 -8.39 -27.09 -15.17
CA THR A 17 -7.14 -26.55 -14.65
C THR A 17 -7.12 -25.03 -14.84
N PRO A 18 -7.14 -24.22 -13.77
CA PRO A 18 -7.13 -22.78 -13.91
C PRO A 18 -5.80 -22.30 -14.48
N THR A 19 -5.85 -21.23 -15.28
CA THR A 19 -4.66 -20.55 -15.83
C THR A 19 -3.78 -19.91 -14.76
N LEU A 20 -4.30 -19.76 -13.53
CA LEU A 20 -3.59 -19.22 -12.38
C LEU A 20 -3.61 -20.26 -11.25
N PRO A 21 -2.50 -20.49 -10.54
CA PRO A 21 -2.48 -21.32 -9.35
C PRO A 21 -3.58 -20.92 -8.36
N ARG A 22 -4.21 -21.93 -7.75
CA ARG A 22 -5.37 -21.74 -6.87
C ARG A 22 -5.02 -20.84 -5.68
N GLU A 23 -3.82 -20.94 -5.14
CA GLU A 23 -3.34 -20.14 -4.02
C GLU A 23 -3.30 -18.65 -4.37
N ILE A 24 -2.86 -18.31 -5.59
CA ILE A 24 -2.83 -16.91 -6.05
C ILE A 24 -4.26 -16.40 -6.24
N PHE A 25 -5.15 -17.25 -6.74
CA PHE A 25 -6.57 -16.89 -6.87
C PHE A 25 -7.19 -16.57 -5.49
N GLU A 26 -6.98 -17.43 -4.50
CA GLU A 26 -7.50 -17.24 -3.14
C GLU A 26 -6.96 -15.95 -2.48
N ILE A 27 -5.69 -15.59 -2.75
CA ILE A 27 -5.11 -14.32 -2.28
C ILE A 27 -5.80 -13.12 -2.95
N ILE A 28 -5.98 -13.16 -4.28
CA ILE A 28 -6.55 -12.04 -5.04
C ILE A 28 -8.05 -11.87 -4.76
N ASP A 29 -8.76 -12.95 -4.46
CA ASP A 29 -10.20 -12.91 -4.10
C ASP A 29 -10.44 -12.45 -2.65
N SER A 30 -9.38 -12.37 -1.83
CA SER A 30 -9.48 -11.93 -0.44
C SER A 30 -9.69 -10.41 -0.32
N SER A 31 -10.81 -10.00 0.28
CA SER A 31 -11.04 -8.59 0.63
C SER A 31 -9.98 -8.07 1.61
N THR A 32 -9.61 -8.90 2.60
CA THR A 32 -8.57 -8.56 3.58
C THR A 32 -7.24 -8.26 2.90
N PHE A 33 -6.85 -9.01 1.87
CA PHE A 33 -5.63 -8.71 1.11
C PHE A 33 -5.67 -7.29 0.54
N TRP A 34 -6.77 -6.92 -0.13
CA TRP A 34 -6.92 -5.59 -0.72
C TRP A 34 -7.03 -4.47 0.31
N ASP A 35 -7.66 -4.70 1.45
CA ASP A 35 -7.71 -3.76 2.57
C ASP A 35 -6.30 -3.49 3.11
N GLN A 36 -5.48 -4.52 3.26
CA GLN A 36 -4.07 -4.39 3.69
C GLN A 36 -3.22 -3.65 2.65
N ILE A 37 -3.38 -3.94 1.35
CA ILE A 37 -2.70 -3.17 0.29
C ILE A 37 -3.13 -1.70 0.32
N THR A 38 -4.41 -1.42 0.53
CA THR A 38 -4.92 -0.05 0.66
C THR A 38 -4.31 0.66 1.86
N LEU A 39 -4.20 -0.03 3.00
CA LEU A 39 -3.56 0.50 4.20
C LEU A 39 -2.08 0.82 3.96
N ILE A 40 -1.35 -0.11 3.34
CA ILE A 40 0.06 0.07 2.98
C ILE A 40 0.24 1.28 2.06
N ASN A 41 -0.61 1.42 1.04
CA ASN A 41 -0.57 2.58 0.14
C ASN A 41 -0.80 3.90 0.87
N LYS A 42 -1.74 3.94 1.83
CA LYS A 42 -1.97 5.14 2.67
C LYS A 42 -0.74 5.49 3.51
N ILE A 43 -0.04 4.49 4.04
CA ILE A 43 1.19 4.71 4.82
C ILE A 43 2.33 5.20 3.91
N PHE A 44 2.48 4.64 2.70
CA PHE A 44 3.59 4.99 1.81
C PHE A 44 3.41 6.30 1.05
N ASP A 45 2.18 6.72 0.75
CA ASP A 45 1.92 7.99 0.04
C ASP A 45 2.70 9.21 0.57
N PRO A 46 2.72 9.51 1.88
CA PRO A 46 3.48 10.64 2.40
C PRO A 46 5.00 10.48 2.19
N TYR A 47 5.54 9.26 2.21
CA TYR A 47 6.95 8.99 1.94
C TYR A 47 7.29 9.15 0.46
N CYS A 48 6.45 8.65 -0.45
CA CYS A 48 6.63 8.83 -1.89
C CYS A 48 6.67 10.31 -2.26
N LYS A 49 5.78 11.14 -1.67
CA LYS A 49 5.78 12.60 -1.87
C LYS A 49 7.08 13.24 -1.40
N LEU A 50 7.58 12.84 -0.22
CA LEU A 50 8.84 13.34 0.30
C LEU A 50 10.01 12.92 -0.58
N LEU A 51 10.10 11.65 -0.97
CA LEU A 51 11.17 11.14 -1.83
C LEU A 51 11.19 11.85 -3.19
N ASN A 52 10.03 12.07 -3.81
CA ASN A 52 9.94 12.85 -5.05
C ASN A 52 10.49 14.27 -4.89
N LEU A 53 10.22 14.91 -3.74
CA LEU A 53 10.78 16.22 -3.43
C LEU A 53 12.29 16.17 -3.22
N LEU A 54 12.80 15.17 -2.48
CA LEU A 54 14.23 15.03 -2.21
C LEU A 54 15.04 14.65 -3.46
N GLN A 55 14.44 13.92 -4.39
CA GLN A 55 15.06 13.54 -5.66
C GLN A 55 15.12 14.70 -6.66
N CYS A 56 14.44 15.81 -6.40
CA CYS A 56 14.58 17.01 -7.21
C CYS A 56 15.97 17.64 -6.98
N ASP A 57 16.73 17.84 -8.05
CA ASP A 57 18.07 18.46 -8.07
C ASP A 57 18.14 19.84 -7.37
N LYS A 58 16.99 20.49 -7.20
CA LYS A 58 16.85 21.81 -6.57
C LYS A 58 16.12 21.80 -5.23
N ALA A 59 16.08 20.67 -4.52
CA ALA A 59 15.46 20.59 -3.20
C ALA A 59 16.15 21.56 -2.22
N ARG A 60 15.42 22.57 -1.74
CA ARG A 60 15.97 23.53 -0.77
C ARG A 60 15.92 22.95 0.63
N LEU A 61 16.90 23.27 1.47
CA LEU A 61 16.98 22.78 2.86
C LEU A 61 15.68 22.97 3.63
N PHE A 62 15.02 24.12 3.51
CA PHE A 62 13.75 24.34 4.21
C PHE A 62 12.63 23.41 3.73
N GLN A 63 12.63 22.98 2.47
CA GLN A 63 11.65 22.03 1.94
C GLN A 63 11.90 20.65 2.52
N VAL A 64 13.17 20.25 2.65
CA VAL A 64 13.57 19.01 3.33
C VAL A 64 13.09 19.00 4.78
N VAL A 65 13.39 20.06 5.54
CA VAL A 65 12.97 20.19 6.95
C VAL A 65 11.44 20.18 7.06
N HIS A 66 10.75 20.91 6.18
CA HIS A 66 9.29 20.93 6.16
C HIS A 66 8.68 19.55 5.89
N SER A 67 9.20 18.81 4.92
CA SER A 67 8.75 17.46 4.60
C SER A 67 8.99 16.46 5.74
N MET A 68 10.10 16.59 6.46
CA MET A 68 10.36 15.77 7.66
C MET A 68 9.36 16.09 8.78
N ASN A 69 9.10 17.37 9.05
CA ASN A 69 8.08 17.76 10.04
C ASN A 69 6.68 17.27 9.64
N TYR A 70 6.35 17.30 8.35
CA TYR A 70 5.10 16.74 7.83
C TYR A 70 4.96 15.24 8.16
N LEU A 71 6.03 14.43 8.00
CA LEU A 71 5.99 13.01 8.38
C LEU A 71 5.75 12.81 9.87
N VAL A 72 6.41 13.59 10.73
CA VAL A 72 6.18 13.53 12.18
C VAL A 72 4.71 13.83 12.50
N GLN A 73 4.15 14.89 11.90
CA GLN A 73 2.75 15.26 12.09
C GLN A 73 1.79 14.20 11.56
N PHE A 74 2.10 13.57 10.43
CA PHE A 74 1.31 12.45 9.90
C PHE A 74 1.20 11.32 10.93
N TRP A 75 2.33 10.91 11.52
CA TRP A 75 2.37 9.82 12.50
C TRP A 75 1.73 10.20 13.84
N LEU A 76 1.88 11.45 14.30
CA LEU A 76 1.21 11.93 15.51
C LEU A 76 -0.32 11.91 15.39
N ASN A 77 -0.86 11.99 14.17
CA ASN A 77 -2.30 11.92 13.89
C ASN A 77 -2.75 10.54 13.38
N TYR A 78 -1.84 9.57 13.31
CA TYR A 78 -2.16 8.23 12.81
C TYR A 78 -2.91 7.43 13.88
N SER A 79 -3.97 6.71 13.49
CA SER A 79 -4.88 6.07 14.44
C SER A 79 -4.26 4.91 15.22
N ASP A 80 -3.21 4.27 14.70
CA ASP A 80 -2.48 3.22 15.42
C ASP A 80 -1.33 3.83 16.21
N ASP A 81 -1.60 4.17 17.47
CA ASP A 81 -0.64 4.72 18.43
C ASP A 81 0.59 3.83 18.61
N THR A 82 0.43 2.49 18.54
CA THR A 82 1.54 1.56 18.78
C THR A 82 2.51 1.61 17.62
N LEU A 83 1.97 1.55 16.40
CA LEU A 83 2.77 1.68 15.18
C LEU A 83 3.39 3.08 15.09
N ALA A 84 2.61 4.14 15.32
CA ALA A 84 3.09 5.51 15.27
C ALA A 84 4.26 5.75 16.23
N LYS A 85 4.16 5.26 17.48
CA LYS A 85 5.25 5.35 18.46
C LYS A 85 6.51 4.65 17.93
N ARG A 86 6.40 3.41 17.45
CA ARG A 86 7.55 2.66 16.92
C ARG A 86 8.24 3.31 15.73
N ILE A 87 7.51 4.09 14.92
CA ILE A 87 8.08 4.80 13.77
C ILE A 87 8.74 6.11 14.18
N ILE A 88 8.16 6.85 15.14
CA ILE A 88 8.70 8.12 15.60
C ILE A 88 9.86 7.93 16.59
N GLY A 89 9.87 6.88 17.43
CA GLY A 89 10.85 6.67 18.51
C GLY A 89 10.94 5.24 19.04
#